data_AF-A0AAU5V7F7-F1
#
_entry.id   AF-A0AAU5V7F7-F1
#
_cell.length_a   1.000
_cell.length_b   1.000
_cell.length_c   1.000
_cell.angle_alpha   90.00
_cell.angle_beta   90.00
_cell.angle_gamma   90.00
#
_symmetry.space_group_name_H-M   'P 1'
#
loop_
_entity.id
_entity.type
_entity.pdbx_description
1 polymer ?
#
loop_
_entity_poly.entity_id
_entity_poly.type
_entity_poly.pdbx_seq_one_letter_code
_entity_poly.pdbx_strand_id
1 'polypeptide(L)'
;MLAAHALVDGRDSPALRELAGLPRRSDNAEIRELYVQALHELGIPLPDEETAGRCLLVNLAFGLVKGELSPKGVADRLSMTVAARTPEETHFLSAAADYSEWISFDELPAWENDLRTAAHSLTAATDLGSRIGVPGRGTTD
;
A
#
# COMPACT_ATOMS: atom_id res chain seq x y z
N MET A 1 12.22 11.22 2.00
CA MET A 1 12.15 9.76 2.23
C MET A 1 11.21 9.51 3.40
N LEU A 2 10.36 8.49 3.34
CA LEU A 2 9.34 8.22 4.39
C LEU A 2 9.98 7.93 5.75
N ALA A 3 11.07 7.17 5.80
CA ALA A 3 11.80 6.88 7.04
C ALA A 3 12.29 8.14 7.76
N ALA A 4 12.83 9.12 7.02
CA ALA A 4 13.26 10.40 7.59
C ALA A 4 12.09 11.22 8.17
N HIS A 5 10.89 11.16 7.56
CA HIS A 5 9.71 11.83 8.12
C HIS A 5 9.24 11.15 9.40
N ALA A 6 9.26 9.81 9.47
CA ALA A 6 8.91 9.08 10.68
C ALA A 6 9.80 9.46 11.88
N LEU A 7 11.10 9.70 11.64
CA LEU A 7 12.02 10.21 12.67
C LEU A 7 11.61 11.61 13.15
N VAL A 8 11.23 12.50 12.23
CA VAL A 8 10.74 13.86 12.56
C VAL A 8 9.43 13.81 13.35
N ASP A 9 8.58 12.83 13.06
CA ASP A 9 7.31 12.57 13.76
C ASP A 9 7.51 11.89 15.13
N GLY A 10 8.76 11.71 15.57
CA GLY A 10 9.10 11.14 16.89
C GLY A 10 9.06 9.62 16.97
N ARG A 11 8.88 8.93 15.83
CA ARG A 11 9.07 7.48 15.75
C ARG A 11 10.55 7.23 15.52
N ASP A 12 11.27 7.01 16.61
CA ASP A 12 12.71 6.88 16.57
C ASP A 12 13.14 5.46 16.96
N SER A 13 13.98 4.87 16.11
CA SER A 13 14.55 3.54 16.30
C SER A 13 15.92 3.50 15.61
N PRO A 14 16.91 2.77 16.16
CA PRO A 14 18.20 2.59 15.50
C PRO A 14 18.09 2.13 14.05
N ALA A 15 17.27 1.11 13.78
CA ALA A 15 17.09 0.59 12.43
C ALA A 15 16.37 1.58 11.50
N LEU A 16 15.46 2.40 12.02
CA LEU A 16 14.78 3.44 11.24
C LEU A 16 15.73 4.58 10.84
N ARG A 17 16.69 4.93 11.71
CA ARG A 17 17.75 5.91 11.37
C ARG A 17 18.66 5.39 10.27
N GLU A 18 19.02 4.12 10.34
CA GLU A 18 19.81 3.46 9.30
C GLU A 18 19.05 3.43 7.96
N LEU A 19 17.78 3.02 8.00
CA LEU A 19 16.89 3.04 6.83
C LEU A 19 16.73 4.45 6.24
N ALA A 20 16.70 5.49 7.08
CA ALA A 20 16.66 6.89 6.63
C ALA A 20 17.98 7.38 6.03
N GLY A 21 19.10 6.70 6.31
CA GLY A 21 20.43 7.01 5.79
C GLY A 21 20.82 6.22 4.54
N LEU A 22 20.05 5.19 4.16
CA LEU A 22 20.40 4.32 3.04
C LEU A 22 20.45 5.07 1.68
N PRO A 23 21.44 4.75 0.83
CA PRO A 23 21.44 5.18 -0.56
C PRO A 23 20.17 4.74 -1.32
N ARG A 24 19.74 5.55 -2.31
CA ARG A 24 18.59 5.20 -3.18
C ARG A 24 18.74 3.88 -3.95
N ARG A 25 19.95 3.32 -4.04
CA ARG A 25 20.27 2.08 -4.77
C ARG A 25 20.64 0.93 -3.83
N SER A 26 20.29 1.03 -2.55
CA SER A 26 20.46 -0.08 -1.61
C SER A 26 19.69 -1.31 -2.03
N ASP A 27 20.16 -2.46 -1.58
CA ASP A 27 19.54 -3.74 -1.89
C ASP A 27 18.15 -3.85 -1.26
N ASN A 28 17.22 -4.47 -1.98
CA ASN A 28 15.84 -4.61 -1.52
C ASN A 28 15.73 -5.54 -0.30
N ALA A 29 16.62 -6.55 -0.18
CA ALA A 29 16.62 -7.43 0.98
C ALA A 29 17.09 -6.69 2.22
N GLU A 30 18.18 -5.91 2.12
CA GLU A 30 18.68 -5.02 3.18
C GLU A 30 17.61 -4.02 3.65
N ILE A 31 16.95 -3.33 2.70
CA ILE A 31 15.84 -2.41 3.00
C ILE A 31 14.72 -3.13 3.76
N ARG A 32 14.35 -4.36 3.34
CA ARG A 32 13.30 -5.14 3.98
C ARG A 32 13.68 -5.56 5.40
N GLU A 33 14.91 -6.02 5.60
CA GLU A 33 15.41 -6.42 6.92
C GLU A 33 15.39 -5.26 7.91
N LEU A 34 15.91 -4.09 7.50
CA LEU A 34 15.89 -2.88 8.33
C LEU A 34 14.47 -2.39 8.61
N TYR A 35 13.56 -2.49 7.64
CA TYR A 35 12.15 -2.15 7.85
C TYR A 35 11.49 -3.05 8.90
N VAL A 36 11.67 -4.37 8.80
CA VAL A 36 11.14 -5.34 9.78
C VAL A 36 11.73 -5.08 11.18
N GLN A 37 13.04 -4.83 11.25
CA GLN A 37 13.71 -4.52 12.50
C GLN A 37 13.19 -3.22 13.13
N ALA A 38 13.00 -2.17 12.32
CA ALA A 38 12.44 -0.90 12.79
C ALA A 38 11.02 -1.07 13.35
N LEU A 39 10.16 -1.86 12.70
CA LEU A 39 8.82 -2.14 13.23
C LEU A 39 8.88 -2.86 14.59
N HIS A 40 9.76 -3.85 14.72
CA HIS A 40 9.96 -4.56 15.97
C HIS A 40 10.45 -3.63 17.10
N GLU A 41 11.44 -2.77 16.83
CA GLU A 41 11.94 -1.78 17.78
C GLU A 41 10.89 -0.75 18.21
N LEU A 42 9.99 -0.38 17.30
CA LEU A 42 8.87 0.53 17.57
C LEU A 42 7.67 -0.15 18.24
N GLY A 43 7.74 -1.47 18.50
CA GLY A 43 6.63 -2.23 19.04
C GLY A 43 5.43 -2.34 18.10
N ILE A 44 5.63 -2.13 16.80
CA ILE A 44 4.60 -2.22 15.77
C ILE A 44 4.59 -3.67 15.25
N PRO A 45 3.50 -4.43 15.43
CA PRO A 45 3.43 -5.79 14.92
C PRO A 45 3.43 -5.77 13.39
N LEU A 46 4.12 -6.74 12.78
CA LEU A 46 3.99 -6.98 11.35
C LEU A 46 2.57 -7.43 11.04
N PRO A 47 1.91 -6.84 10.02
CA PRO A 47 0.63 -7.35 9.56
C PRO A 47 0.80 -8.77 9.04
N ASP A 48 -0.22 -9.61 9.25
CA ASP A 48 -0.33 -10.88 8.54
C ASP A 48 -0.44 -10.64 7.02
N GLU A 49 -0.21 -11.70 6.24
CA GLU A 49 -0.19 -11.62 4.77
C GLU A 49 -1.49 -11.04 4.21
N GLU A 50 -2.62 -11.38 4.83
CA GLU A 50 -3.93 -10.89 4.42
C GLU A 50 -4.09 -9.39 4.67
N THR A 51 -3.72 -8.93 5.87
CA THR A 51 -3.75 -7.51 6.23
C THR A 51 -2.77 -6.71 5.36
N ALA A 52 -1.58 -7.26 5.10
CA ALA A 52 -0.59 -6.65 4.22
C ALA A 52 -1.13 -6.50 2.78
N GLY A 53 -1.77 -7.56 2.26
CA GLY A 53 -2.40 -7.54 0.94
C GLY A 53 -3.51 -6.49 0.84
N ARG A 54 -4.35 -6.37 1.87
CA ARG A 54 -5.41 -5.34 1.89
C ARG A 54 -4.86 -3.92 2.00
N CYS A 55 -3.82 -3.70 2.79
CA CYS A 55 -3.10 -2.43 2.83
C CYS A 55 -2.50 -2.07 1.46
N LEU A 56 -1.95 -3.06 0.74
CA LEU A 56 -1.46 -2.87 -0.62
C LEU A 56 -2.59 -2.46 -1.57
N LEU A 57 -3.72 -3.16 -1.57
CA LEU A 57 -4.89 -2.85 -2.40
C LEU A 57 -5.34 -1.39 -2.24
N VAL A 58 -5.55 -0.99 -0.98
CA VAL A 58 -5.99 0.36 -0.64
C VAL A 58 -4.96 1.40 -1.10
N ASN A 59 -3.67 1.15 -0.86
CA ASN A 59 -2.61 2.07 -1.27
C ASN A 59 -2.55 2.25 -2.80
N LEU A 60 -2.67 1.16 -3.56
CA LEU A 60 -2.69 1.22 -5.02
C LEU A 60 -3.92 1.98 -5.55
N ALA A 61 -5.10 1.77 -4.94
CA ALA A 61 -6.30 2.52 -5.30
C ALA A 61 -6.13 4.03 -5.03
N PHE A 62 -5.58 4.42 -3.87
CA PHE A 62 -5.27 5.82 -3.58
C PHE A 62 -4.23 6.41 -4.55
N GLY A 63 -3.17 5.66 -4.86
CA GLY A 63 -2.14 6.10 -5.80
C GLY A 63 -2.69 6.31 -7.21
N LEU A 64 -3.62 5.45 -7.65
CA LEU A 64 -4.31 5.60 -8.93
C LEU A 64 -5.21 6.84 -8.95
N VAL A 65 -6.03 7.02 -7.91
CA VAL A 65 -6.94 8.17 -7.78
C VAL A 65 -6.18 9.50 -7.75
N LYS A 66 -5.01 9.54 -7.10
CA LYS A 66 -4.15 10.74 -7.04
C LYS A 66 -3.33 10.97 -8.32
N GLY A 67 -3.34 10.04 -9.27
CA GLY A 67 -2.50 10.09 -10.46
C GLY A 67 -1.01 9.84 -10.19
N GLU A 68 -0.67 9.30 -9.02
CA GLU A 68 0.70 8.89 -8.66
C GLU A 68 1.09 7.56 -9.32
N LEU A 69 0.09 6.75 -9.67
CA LEU A 69 0.24 5.48 -10.38
C LEU A 69 -0.60 5.49 -11.65
N SER A 70 -0.07 4.90 -12.73
CA SER A 70 -0.85 4.62 -13.93
C SER A 70 -1.70 3.35 -13.77
N PRO A 71 -2.81 3.21 -14.52
CA PRO A 71 -3.62 1.99 -14.53
C PRO A 71 -2.79 0.71 -14.73
N LYS A 72 -1.88 0.73 -15.71
CA LYS A 72 -0.95 -0.39 -15.96
C LYS A 72 -0.01 -0.65 -14.78
N GLY A 73 0.52 0.40 -14.17
CA GLY A 73 1.39 0.25 -12.99
C GLY A 73 0.69 -0.35 -11.77
N VAL A 74 -0.64 -0.21 -11.68
CA VAL A 74 -1.46 -0.92 -10.69
C VAL A 74 -1.62 -2.39 -11.05
N ALA A 75 -2.00 -2.70 -12.29
CA ALA A 75 -2.17 -4.07 -12.77
C ALA A 75 -0.89 -4.91 -12.60
N ASP A 76 0.26 -4.35 -12.99
CA ASP A 76 1.58 -5.01 -12.84
C ASP A 76 1.92 -5.33 -11.37
N ARG A 77 1.46 -4.49 -10.42
CA ARG A 77 1.73 -4.66 -8.97
C ARG A 77 0.72 -5.57 -8.27
N LEU A 78 -0.48 -5.72 -8.84
CA LEU A 78 -1.54 -6.59 -8.32
C LEU A 78 -1.47 -8.02 -8.85
N SER A 79 -0.42 -8.40 -9.58
CA SER A 79 -0.21 -9.79 -10.00
C SER A 79 -0.06 -10.77 -8.82
N MET A 80 0.03 -10.27 -7.59
CA MET A 80 0.03 -11.07 -6.36
C MET A 80 -1.41 -11.40 -5.92
N THR A 81 -1.64 -12.62 -5.46
CA THR A 81 -2.93 -13.03 -4.89
C THR A 81 -3.21 -12.26 -3.60
N VAL A 82 -4.19 -11.37 -3.63
CA VAL A 82 -4.74 -10.72 -2.43
C VAL A 82 -6.16 -11.23 -2.21
N ALA A 83 -6.47 -11.66 -0.99
CA ALA A 83 -7.83 -12.03 -0.61
C ALA A 83 -8.71 -10.78 -0.48
N ALA A 84 -9.78 -10.70 -1.28
CA ALA A 84 -10.81 -9.68 -1.14
C ALA A 84 -11.80 -10.07 -0.03
N ARG A 85 -12.22 -9.10 0.79
CA ARG A 85 -13.27 -9.27 1.80
C ARG A 85 -14.53 -8.45 1.52
N THR A 86 -14.41 -7.42 0.70
CA THR A 86 -15.52 -6.51 0.36
C THR A 86 -15.83 -6.54 -1.14
N PRO A 87 -17.06 -6.18 -1.53
CA PRO A 87 -17.41 -6.01 -2.95
C PRO A 87 -16.49 -5.02 -3.66
N GLU A 88 -16.07 -3.95 -3.00
CA GLU A 88 -15.21 -2.91 -3.57
C GLU A 88 -13.78 -3.40 -3.78
N GLU A 89 -13.22 -4.14 -2.81
CA GLU A 89 -11.92 -4.81 -2.96
C GLU A 89 -11.96 -5.84 -4.10
N THR A 90 -13.07 -6.59 -4.20
CA THR A 90 -13.26 -7.61 -5.24
C THR A 90 -13.34 -6.97 -6.61
N HIS A 91 -14.14 -5.90 -6.75
CA HIS A 91 -14.29 -5.18 -8.00
C HIS A 91 -12.96 -4.58 -8.48
N PHE A 92 -12.19 -3.96 -7.58
CA PHE A 92 -10.88 -3.41 -7.92
C PHE A 92 -9.88 -4.48 -8.34
N LEU A 93 -9.86 -5.63 -7.65
CA LEU A 93 -9.03 -6.78 -8.03
C LEU A 93 -9.42 -7.35 -9.40
N SER A 94 -10.71 -7.54 -9.66
CA SER A 94 -11.20 -8.04 -10.94
C SER A 94 -10.84 -7.09 -12.08
N ALA A 95 -11.11 -5.79 -11.94
CA ALA A 95 -10.77 -4.80 -12.96
C ALA A 95 -9.26 -4.75 -13.26
N ALA A 96 -8.42 -4.92 -12.24
CA ALA A 96 -6.96 -4.99 -12.43
C ALA A 96 -6.53 -6.29 -13.12
N ALA A 97 -7.16 -7.42 -12.79
CA ALA A 97 -6.87 -8.74 -13.35
C ALA A 97 -7.35 -8.89 -14.81
N ASP A 98 -8.36 -8.12 -15.21
CA ASP A 98 -8.86 -8.08 -16.60
C ASP A 98 -7.87 -7.40 -17.57
N TYR A 99 -6.77 -6.83 -17.05
CA TYR A 99 -5.69 -6.36 -17.91
C TYR A 99 -5.06 -7.51 -18.67
N SER A 100 -4.97 -7.34 -19.99
CA SER A 100 -4.23 -8.21 -20.88
C SER A 100 -3.21 -7.39 -21.66
N GLU A 101 -1.99 -7.90 -21.82
CA GLU A 101 -1.00 -7.32 -22.73
C GLU A 101 -1.47 -7.30 -24.19
N TRP A 102 -2.51 -8.08 -24.50
CA TRP A 102 -3.17 -8.18 -25.80
C TRP A 102 -4.49 -7.41 -25.89
N ILE A 103 -4.81 -6.56 -24.90
CA ILE A 103 -6.00 -5.71 -24.93
C ILE A 103 -5.98 -4.82 -26.18
N SER A 104 -7.11 -4.70 -26.87
CA SER A 104 -7.17 -3.87 -28.07
C SER A 104 -7.06 -2.38 -27.69
N PHE A 105 -6.56 -1.57 -28.63
CA PHE A 105 -6.43 -0.12 -28.41
C PHE A 105 -7.78 0.55 -28.15
N ASP A 106 -8.87 0.01 -28.71
CA ASP A 106 -10.22 0.54 -28.54
C ASP A 106 -10.82 0.17 -27.17
N GLU A 107 -10.41 -0.97 -26.58
CA GLU A 107 -10.87 -1.43 -25.26
C GLU A 107 -10.03 -0.86 -24.11
N LEU A 108 -8.80 -0.45 -24.38
CA LEU A 108 -7.88 0.08 -23.37
C LEU A 108 -8.48 1.27 -22.58
N PRO A 109 -9.09 2.31 -23.21
CA PRO A 109 -9.70 3.41 -22.45
C PRO A 109 -10.88 2.97 -21.58
N ALA A 110 -11.65 1.97 -22.03
CA ALA A 110 -12.77 1.45 -21.27
C ALA A 110 -12.29 0.71 -20.02
N TRP A 111 -11.29 -0.16 -20.18
CA TRP A 111 -10.64 -0.84 -19.07
C TRP A 111 -10.02 0.14 -18.07
N GLU A 112 -9.30 1.16 -18.54
CA GLU A 112 -8.70 2.14 -17.63
C GLU A 112 -9.76 2.91 -16.83
N ASN A 113 -10.89 3.25 -17.47
CA ASN A 113 -12.00 3.93 -16.80
C ASN A 113 -12.69 3.03 -15.77
N ASP A 114 -12.84 1.74 -16.06
CA ASP A 114 -13.38 0.77 -15.11
C ASP A 114 -12.47 0.64 -13.88
N LEU A 115 -11.17 0.46 -14.09
CA LEU A 115 -10.19 0.38 -13.01
C LEU A 115 -10.17 1.66 -12.14
N ARG A 116 -10.26 2.85 -12.76
CA ARG A 116 -10.38 4.12 -12.02
C ARG A 116 -11.68 4.19 -11.23
N THR A 117 -12.80 3.74 -11.79
CA THR A 117 -14.10 3.72 -11.12
C THR A 117 -14.10 2.78 -9.91
N ALA A 118 -13.49 1.61 -10.06
CA ALA A 118 -13.31 0.67 -8.96
C ALA A 118 -12.40 1.24 -7.86
N ALA A 119 -11.31 1.93 -8.22
CA ALA A 119 -10.43 2.61 -7.27
C ALA A 119 -11.15 3.73 -6.50
N HIS A 120 -11.98 4.52 -7.17
CA HIS A 120 -12.81 5.54 -6.51
C HIS A 120 -13.80 4.91 -5.53
N SER A 121 -14.46 3.82 -5.91
CA SER A 121 -15.36 3.09 -5.02
C SER A 121 -14.64 2.55 -3.79
N LEU A 122 -13.46 1.93 -3.98
CA LEU A 122 -12.67 1.37 -2.88
C LEU A 122 -12.13 2.46 -1.94
N THR A 123 -11.65 3.59 -2.48
CA THR A 123 -11.17 4.71 -1.65
C THR A 123 -12.30 5.41 -0.89
N ALA A 124 -13.51 5.48 -1.46
CA ALA A 124 -14.69 6.01 -0.77
C ALA A 124 -15.20 5.06 0.33
N ALA A 125 -15.17 3.75 0.10
CA ALA A 125 -15.55 2.74 1.10
C ALA A 125 -14.50 2.59 2.21
N THR A 126 -13.24 2.88 1.90
CA THR A 126 -12.15 2.95 2.88
C THR A 126 -12.16 4.32 3.54
N ASP A 127 -13.12 4.54 4.44
CA ASP A 127 -13.23 5.80 5.17
C ASP A 127 -11.89 6.17 5.84
N LEU A 128 -11.43 7.39 5.54
CA LEU A 128 -10.23 8.02 6.07
C LEU A 128 -10.34 8.10 7.61
N GLY A 129 -9.80 7.13 8.36
CA GLY A 129 -9.45 7.36 9.77
C GLY A 129 -9.45 6.20 10.78
N SER A 130 -10.05 5.03 10.51
CA SER A 130 -10.42 4.16 11.66
C SER A 130 -9.59 2.88 11.91
N ARG A 131 -8.53 2.53 11.14
CA ARG A 131 -7.84 1.22 11.34
C ARG A 131 -6.32 1.18 11.34
N ILE A 132 -5.61 2.30 11.30
CA ILE A 132 -4.22 2.31 11.77
C ILE A 132 -4.28 2.64 13.26
N GLY A 133 -4.60 1.62 14.06
CA GLY A 133 -4.58 1.71 15.51
C GLY A 133 -3.19 2.11 16.00
N VAL A 134 -3.02 3.40 16.29
CA VAL A 134 -2.01 3.84 17.25
C VAL A 134 -2.56 3.42 18.60
N PRO A 135 -1.88 2.52 19.35
CA PRO A 135 -2.26 2.26 20.73
C PRO A 135 -2.13 3.60 21.47
N GLY A 136 -3.25 4.09 22.00
CA GLY A 136 -3.28 5.27 22.84
C GLY A 136 -2.27 5.10 23.97
N ARG A 137 -1.45 6.13 24.18
CA ARG A 137 -0.58 6.26 25.35
C ARG A 137 -1.37 5.89 26.60
N GLY A 138 -0.93 4.85 27.29
CA GLY A 138 -1.37 4.57 28.64
C GLY A 138 -1.02 5.78 29.52
N THR A 139 -2.03 6.49 29.99
CA THR A 139 -1.93 7.32 31.18
C THR A 139 -2.16 6.41 32.37
N THR A 140 -1.07 5.96 32.98
CA THR A 140 -1.09 5.49 34.38
C THR A 140 -0.97 6.71 35.28
N ASP A 141 -2.00 6.94 36.09
CA ASP A 141 -1.88 7.55 37.41
C ASP A 141 -1.88 6.39 38.43
#